data_AF-A0A495R6W4-F1
#
_entry.id   AF-A0A495R6W4-F1
#
_cell.length_a   1.000
_cell.length_b   1.000
_cell.length_c   1.000
_cell.angle_alpha   90.00
_cell.angle_beta   90.00
_cell.angle_gamma   90.00
#
_symmetry.space_group_name_H-M   'P 1'
#
loop_
_entity.id
_entity.type
_entity.pdbx_description
1 polymer ?
#
loop_
_entity_poly.entity_id
_entity_poly.type
_entity_poly.pdbx_seq_one_letter_code
_entity_poly.pdbx_strand_id
1 'polypeptide(L)'
;MPQIATLDIELGPFDVVEIPADSRREFDVENKRLRAYFRANDETKEYVYGEQTADESGVVDVADGSIVLGIDGKTVFVLTPKEAY
;
A
#
# COMPACT_ATOMS: atom_id res chain seq x y z
N MET A 1 0.43 26.94 9.24
CA MET A 1 1.62 26.05 9.28
C MET A 1 1.27 24.78 8.53
N PRO A 2 2.19 24.20 7.73
CA PRO A 2 1.93 22.91 7.09
C PRO A 2 1.77 21.83 8.17
N GLN A 3 0.69 21.04 8.08
CA GLN A 3 0.42 19.94 8.99
C GLN A 3 0.79 18.63 8.30
N ILE A 4 1.45 17.75 9.05
CA ILE A 4 1.79 16.39 8.59
C ILE A 4 0.85 15.42 9.30
N ALA A 5 0.19 14.58 8.51
CA ALA A 5 -0.59 13.46 8.99
C ALA A 5 0.28 12.20 9.01
N THR A 6 -0.01 11.32 9.95
CA THR A 6 0.65 10.01 10.08
C THR A 6 -0.40 8.92 10.15
N LEU A 7 -0.22 7.87 9.35
CA LEU A 7 -0.97 6.62 9.44
C LEU A 7 -0.01 5.55 9.94
N ASP A 8 -0.42 4.78 10.95
CA ASP A 8 0.33 3.64 11.46
C ASP A 8 -0.67 2.54 11.81
N ILE A 9 -0.75 1.52 10.96
CA ILE A 9 -1.80 0.48 11.01
C ILE A 9 -1.23 -0.88 10.62
N GLU A 10 -1.72 -1.93 11.29
CA GLU A 10 -1.52 -3.33 10.88
C GLU A 10 -2.58 -3.68 9.84
N LEU A 11 -2.16 -4.23 8.70
CA LEU A 11 -3.02 -4.54 7.56
C LEU A 11 -3.39 -6.01 7.53
N GLY A 12 -4.69 -6.26 7.52
CA GLY A 12 -5.31 -7.54 7.19
C GLY A 12 -5.71 -7.62 5.71
N PRO A 13 -6.00 -8.84 5.21
CA PRO A 13 -6.47 -9.03 3.85
C PRO A 13 -7.69 -8.16 3.53
N PHE A 14 -7.68 -7.47 2.40
CA PHE A 14 -8.75 -6.58 1.92
C PHE A 14 -8.98 -5.30 2.74
N ASP A 15 -8.10 -4.98 3.68
CA ASP A 15 -8.20 -3.72 4.42
C ASP A 15 -8.08 -2.53 3.47
N VAL A 16 -8.86 -1.50 3.75
CA VAL A 16 -8.85 -0.26 2.97
C VAL A 16 -8.06 0.80 3.72
N VAL A 17 -7.10 1.42 3.04
CA VAL A 17 -6.33 2.55 3.53
C VAL A 17 -6.56 3.78 2.68
N GLU A 18 -6.61 4.93 3.32
CA GLU A 18 -6.80 6.22 2.65
C GLU A 18 -5.54 7.06 2.80
N ILE A 19 -4.78 7.19 1.70
CA ILE A 19 -3.51 7.92 1.67
C ILE A 19 -3.27 8.56 0.30
N PRO A 20 -2.41 9.58 0.18
CA PRO A 20 -1.98 10.10 -1.11
C PRO A 20 -1.11 9.09 -1.87
N ALA A 21 -1.23 9.10 -3.20
CA ALA A 21 -0.49 8.22 -4.10
C ALA A 21 1.04 8.38 -4.00
N ASP A 22 1.51 9.59 -3.67
CA ASP A 22 2.92 9.98 -3.54
C ASP A 22 3.39 10.06 -2.08
N SER A 23 2.59 9.59 -1.12
CA SER A 23 2.95 9.59 0.29
C SER A 23 4.26 8.85 0.56
N ARG A 24 5.01 9.33 1.56
CA ARG A 24 6.19 8.62 2.06
C ARG A 24 5.70 7.45 2.91
N ARG A 25 6.16 6.23 2.60
CA ARG A 25 5.67 5.01 3.22
C ARG A 25 6.81 4.07 3.60
N GLU A 26 6.59 3.33 4.68
CA GLU A 26 7.41 2.20 5.13
C GLU A 26 6.46 1.04 5.44
N PHE A 27 6.83 -0.17 5.04
CA PHE A 27 6.03 -1.37 5.29
C PHE A 27 6.91 -2.42 5.97
N ASP A 28 6.47 -2.86 7.15
CA ASP A 28 7.05 -3.98 7.87
C ASP A 28 6.28 -5.24 7.44
N VAL A 29 6.95 -6.07 6.62
CA VAL A 29 6.35 -7.29 6.08
C VAL A 29 6.07 -8.33 7.17
N GLU A 30 6.94 -8.44 8.18
CA GLU A 30 6.81 -9.44 9.25
C GLU A 30 5.56 -9.16 10.09
N ASN A 31 5.33 -7.88 10.41
CA ASN A 31 4.18 -7.45 11.22
C ASN A 31 3.00 -6.93 10.38
N LYS A 32 3.07 -7.03 9.04
CA LYS A 32 2.12 -6.45 8.09
C LYS A 32 1.73 -5.00 8.41
N ARG A 33 2.68 -4.20 8.87
CA ARG A 33 2.42 -2.87 9.43
C ARG A 33 2.83 -1.78 8.46
N LEU A 34 1.86 -0.97 8.04
CA LEU A 34 2.06 0.20 7.19
C LEU A 34 2.23 1.46 8.02
N ARG A 35 3.31 2.20 7.75
CA ARG A 35 3.52 3.56 8.23
C ARG A 35 3.56 4.52 7.06
N ALA A 36 2.68 5.50 7.03
CA ALA A 36 2.62 6.52 5.99
C ALA A 36 2.67 7.94 6.58
N TYR A 37 3.36 8.84 5.87
CA TYR A 37 3.54 10.24 6.23
C TYR A 37 3.23 11.12 5.01
N PHE A 38 2.34 12.09 5.18
CA PHE A 38 1.89 12.97 4.11
C PHE A 38 1.33 14.29 4.66
N ARG A 39 1.11 15.30 3.83
CA ARG A 39 0.52 16.55 4.33
C ARG A 39 -0.96 16.32 4.58
N ALA A 40 -1.48 16.87 5.68
CA ALA A 40 -2.86 16.63 6.11
C ALA A 40 -3.94 17.14 5.12
N ASN A 41 -3.56 17.99 4.17
CA ASN A 41 -4.46 18.56 3.18
C ASN A 41 -4.19 18.04 1.75
N ASP A 42 -3.30 17.05 1.60
CA ASP A 42 -3.07 16.43 0.29
C ASP A 42 -4.29 15.58 -0.09
N GLU A 43 -4.58 15.50 -1.38
CA GLU A 43 -5.68 14.66 -1.89
C GLU A 43 -5.36 13.19 -1.62
N THR A 44 -6.27 12.51 -0.95
CA THR A 44 -6.18 11.10 -0.60
C THR A 44 -6.98 10.24 -1.59
N LYS A 45 -6.57 8.98 -1.71
CA LYS A 45 -7.32 7.96 -2.43
C LYS A 45 -7.44 6.72 -1.55
N GLU A 46 -8.50 5.96 -1.77
CA GLU A 46 -8.69 4.66 -1.12
C GLU A 46 -7.93 3.58 -1.89
N TYR A 47 -7.18 2.78 -1.14
CA TYR A 47 -6.48 1.61 -1.64
C TYR A 47 -6.87 0.38 -0.84
N VAL A 48 -7.00 -0.75 -1.52
CA VAL A 48 -7.24 -2.05 -0.91
C VAL A 48 -5.91 -2.78 -0.80
N TYR A 49 -5.59 -3.26 0.41
CA TYR A 49 -4.44 -4.10 0.66
C TYR A 49 -4.66 -5.49 0.07
N GLY A 50 -3.65 -5.97 -0.65
CA GLY A 50 -3.62 -7.30 -1.24
C GLY A 50 -2.23 -7.91 -1.21
N GLU A 51 -2.22 -9.24 -1.32
CA GLU A 51 -1.03 -10.06 -1.43
C GLU A 51 -1.11 -10.80 -2.76
N GLN A 52 -0.10 -10.61 -3.61
CA GLN A 52 -0.03 -11.22 -4.94
C GLN A 52 1.18 -12.14 -5.01
N THR A 53 1.03 -13.32 -5.58
CA THR A 53 2.15 -14.27 -5.72
C THR A 53 2.71 -14.22 -7.14
N ALA A 54 4.03 -14.03 -7.26
CA ALA A 54 4.73 -14.08 -8.53
C ALA A 54 4.60 -15.45 -9.19
N ASP A 55 4.40 -15.44 -10.50
CA ASP A 55 4.29 -16.64 -11.32
C ASP A 55 5.64 -17.41 -11.43
N GLU A 56 5.69 -18.43 -12.29
CA GLU A 56 6.93 -19.19 -12.54
C GLU A 56 8.04 -18.33 -13.17
N SER A 57 7.68 -17.24 -13.83
CA SER A 57 8.59 -16.28 -14.46
C SER A 57 9.06 -15.19 -13.49
N GLY A 58 8.52 -15.13 -12.27
CA GLY A 58 8.81 -14.10 -11.28
C GLY A 58 8.08 -12.78 -11.52
N VAL A 59 6.99 -12.79 -12.31
CA VAL A 59 6.20 -11.61 -12.66
C VAL A 59 4.90 -11.58 -11.85
N VAL A 60 4.49 -10.38 -11.43
CA VAL A 60 3.18 -10.11 -10.83
C VAL A 60 2.49 -9.03 -11.63
N ASP A 61 1.29 -9.33 -12.12
CA ASP A 61 0.41 -8.34 -12.72
C ASP A 61 -0.33 -7.57 -11.61
N VAL A 62 -0.16 -6.25 -11.60
CA VAL A 62 -0.84 -5.34 -10.68
C VAL A 62 -1.65 -4.33 -11.48
N ALA A 63 -2.77 -3.88 -10.93
CA ALA A 63 -3.58 -2.86 -11.57
C ALA A 63 -2.82 -1.53 -11.69
N ASP A 64 -3.20 -0.73 -12.69
CA ASP A 64 -2.63 0.61 -12.85
C ASP A 64 -2.88 1.46 -11.60
N GLY A 65 -1.84 2.16 -11.15
CA GLY A 65 -1.90 2.97 -9.93
C GLY A 65 -1.72 2.20 -8.63
N SER A 66 -1.50 0.88 -8.68
CA SER A 66 -1.09 0.10 -7.51
C SER A 66 0.25 0.56 -6.95
N ILE A 67 0.35 0.58 -5.62
CA ILE A 67 1.58 0.85 -4.89
C ILE A 67 2.14 -0.47 -4.37
N VAL A 68 3.39 -0.77 -4.72
CA VAL A 68 4.12 -1.90 -4.15
C VAL A 68 4.68 -1.50 -2.80
N LEU A 69 4.26 -2.21 -1.74
CA LEU A 69 4.71 -2.00 -0.36
C LEU A 69 6.01 -2.75 -0.06
N GLY A 70 6.14 -3.97 -0.57
CA GLY A 70 7.27 -4.83 -0.28
C GLY A 70 7.16 -6.20 -0.96
N ILE A 71 8.20 -7.01 -0.78
CA ILE A 71 8.29 -8.37 -1.32
C ILE A 71 8.83 -9.29 -0.21
N ASP A 72 8.21 -10.45 -0.02
CA ASP A 72 8.76 -11.55 0.78
C ASP A 72 8.64 -12.87 0.01
N GLY A 73 9.80 -13.45 -0.31
CA GLY A 73 9.88 -14.60 -1.20
C GLY A 73 9.27 -14.30 -2.57
N LYS A 74 8.16 -14.98 -2.89
CA LYS A 74 7.38 -14.78 -4.12
C LYS A 74 6.16 -13.87 -3.92
N THR A 75 5.86 -13.46 -2.69
CA THR A 75 4.69 -12.66 -2.38
C THR A 75 5.04 -11.18 -2.47
N VAL A 76 4.27 -10.43 -3.25
CA VAL A 76 4.33 -8.99 -3.39
C VAL A 76 3.14 -8.39 -2.65
N PHE A 77 3.43 -7.46 -1.75
CA PHE A 77 2.43 -6.75 -0.95
C PHE A 77 2.07 -5.47 -1.68
N VAL A 78 0.78 -5.26 -1.93
CA VAL A 78 0.31 -4.17 -2.78
C VAL A 78 -0.87 -3.43 -2.16
N LEU A 79 -0.93 -2.14 -2.43
CA LEU A 79 -2.11 -1.31 -2.26
C LEU A 79 -2.66 -1.00 -3.64
N THR A 80 -3.80 -1.60 -3.98
CA THR A 80 -4.45 -1.41 -5.28
C THR A 80 -5.53 -0.35 -5.14
N PRO A 81 -5.66 0.62 -6.07
CA PRO A 81 -6.73 1.59 -6.03
C PRO A 81 -8.09 0.89 -5.92
N LYS A 82 -8.95 1.34 -5.01
CA LYS A 82 -10.22 0.66 -4.73
C LYS A 82 -11.14 0.55 -5.95
N GLU A 83 -11.05 1.50 -6.89
CA GLU A 83 -11.75 1.46 -8.17
C GLU A 83 -11.26 0.37 -9.15
N ALA A 84 -10.08 -0.21 -8.90
CA ALA A 84 -9.42 -1.20 -9.74
C ALA A 84 -9.22 -2.56 -9.04
N TYR A 85 -9.75 -2.73 -7.82
CA TYR A 85 -9.64 -3.95 -7.01
C TYR A 85 -10.81 -4.93 -7.25
#